data_AF-A0A382T3S9-F1
#
_entry.id   AF-A0A382T3S9-F1
#
_cell.length_a   1.000
_cell.length_b   1.000
_cell.length_c   1.000
_cell.angle_alpha   90.00
_cell.angle_beta   90.00
_cell.angle_gamma   90.00
#
_symmetry.space_group_name_H-M   'P 1'
#
loop_
_entity.id
_entity.type
_entity.pdbx_description
1 polymer ?
#
loop_
_entity_poly.entity_id
_entity_poly.type
_entity_poly.pdbx_seq_one_letter_code
_entity_poly.pdbx_strand_id
1 'polypeptide(L)' 'MTIENKEIFIPGPSGRIQAKYFKSKQKGAPVALILQPHPQYGGTMNNRIIYETYKCFYK' A
#
# COMPACT_ATOMS: atom_id res chain seq x y z
N MET A 1 17.90 -9.59 4.14
CA MET A 1 16.72 -10.09 3.40
C MET A 1 16.25 -8.98 2.50
N THR A 2 16.39 -9.12 1.19
CA THR A 2 15.86 -8.13 0.24
C THR A 2 14.35 -8.30 0.19
N ILE A 3 13.64 -7.35 0.79
CA ILE A 3 12.18 -7.32 0.80
C ILE A 3 11.76 -6.57 -0.47
N GLU A 4 11.25 -7.29 -1.47
CA GLU A 4 10.77 -6.69 -2.72
C GLU A 4 9.46 -5.93 -2.46
N ASN A 5 9.55 -4.61 -2.33
CA ASN A 5 8.40 -3.73 -2.49
C ASN A 5 7.99 -3.75 -3.97
N LYS A 6 6.78 -4.27 -4.28
CA LYS A 6 6.25 -4.25 -5.64
C LYS A 6 5.15 -3.22 -5.75
N GLU A 7 5.38 -2.24 -6.63
CA GLU A 7 4.28 -1.47 -7.21
C GLU A 7 3.52 -2.37 -8.17
N ILE A 8 2.22 -2.48 -7.96
CA ILE A 8 1.32 -3.36 -8.71
C ILE A 8 0.09 -2.60 -9.18
N PHE A 9 -0.62 -3.19 -10.13
CA PHE A 9 -1.96 -2.78 -10.51
C PHE A 9 -2.96 -3.85 -10.13
N ILE A 10 -4.04 -3.45 -9.44
CA ILE A 10 -5.16 -4.31 -9.07
C ILE A 10 -6.33 -3.98 -9.99
N PRO A 11 -7.02 -4.97 -10.59
CA PRO A 11 -8.22 -4.70 -11.37
C PRO A 11 -9.33 -4.17 -10.46
N GLY A 12 -9.87 -3.00 -10.78
CA GLY A 12 -10.99 -2.38 -10.07
C GLY A 12 -12.19 -2.13 -10.99
N PRO A 13 -13.36 -1.79 -10.41
CA PRO A 13 -14.61 -1.62 -11.16
C PRO A 13 -14.56 -0.46 -12.17
N SER A 14 -13.69 0.53 -11.95
CA SER A 14 -13.53 1.70 -12.83
C SER A 14 -12.13 1.76 -13.46
N GLY A 15 -11.47 0.61 -13.61
CA GLY A 15 -10.13 0.49 -14.20
C GLY A 15 -9.09 -0.03 -13.23
N ARG A 16 -7.81 0.10 -13.61
CA ARG A 16 -6.68 -0.41 -12.81
C ARG A 16 -6.38 0.53 -11.65
N ILE A 17 -6.27 -0.03 -10.44
CA ILE A 17 -5.90 0.68 -9.21
C ILE A 17 -4.40 0.48 -8.99
N GLN A 18 -3.63 1.56 -8.90
CA GLN A 18 -2.22 1.49 -8.51
C GLN A 18 -2.11 1.22 -7.00
N ALA A 19 -1.26 0.27 -6.62
CA ALA A 19 -1.04 -0.08 -5.23
C ALA A 19 0.41 -0.46 -4.96
N LYS A 20 0.83 -0.34 -3.69
CA LYS A 20 2.05 -0.96 -3.16
C LYS A 20 1.62 -2.16 -2.36
N TYR A 21 2.14 -3.34 -2.72
CA TYR A 21 1.79 -4.58 -2.06
C TYR A 21 3.03 -5.27 -1.50
N PHE A 22 2.91 -5.71 -0.25
CA PHE A 22 3.90 -6.52 0.42
C PHE A 22 3.24 -7.78 0.97
N LYS A 23 3.77 -8.94 0.60
CA LYS A 23 3.30 -10.24 1.08
C LYS A 23 4.24 -10.74 2.17
N SER A 24 3.72 -10.90 3.38
CA SER A 24 4.46 -11.55 4.47
C SER A 24 4.76 -13.02 4.11
N LYS A 25 5.93 -13.50 4.55
CA LYS A 25 6.31 -14.92 4.44
C LYS A 25 5.64 -15.80 5.49
N GLN A 26 5.14 -15.20 6.57
CA GLN A 26 4.48 -15.93 7.64
C GLN A 26 3.05 -16.30 7.21
N LYS A 27 2.75 -17.60 7.27
CA LYS A 27 1.39 -18.11 6.99
C LYS A 27 0.44 -17.59 8.08
N GLY A 28 -0.70 -17.04 7.66
CA GLY A 28 -1.71 -16.49 8.57
C GLY A 28 -1.35 -15.12 9.16
N ALA A 29 -0.35 -14.42 8.61
CA ALA A 29 -0.05 -13.05 9.01
C ALA A 29 -1.28 -12.12 8.78
N PRO A 30 -1.53 -11.15 9.68
CA PRO A 30 -2.60 -10.18 9.51
C PRO A 30 -2.36 -9.29 8.28
N VAL A 31 -3.45 -8.74 7.74
CA VAL A 31 -3.41 -7.83 6.59
C VAL A 31 -3.71 -6.41 7.07
N ALA A 32 -2.88 -5.46 6.66
CA ALA A 32 -3.12 -4.04 6.83
C ALA A 32 -3.42 -3.39 5.46
N LEU A 33 -4.52 -2.63 5.39
CA LEU A 33 -4.87 -1.80 4.24
C LEU A 33 -4.76 -0.34 4.63
N ILE A 34 -4.02 0.44 3.85
CA ILE A 34 -3.78 1.85 4.12
C ILE A 34 -4.30 2.64 2.93
N LEU A 35 -5.16 3.61 3.22
CA LEU A 35 -5.82 4.44 2.21
C LEU A 35 -5.33 5.87 2.30
N GLN A 36 -5.17 6.50 1.14
CA GLN A 36 -4.78 7.89 1.03
C GLN A 36 -5.92 8.83 1.42
N PRO A 37 -5.61 10.08 1.85
CA PRO A 37 -6.63 11.09 2.10
C PRO A 37 -7.31 11.52 0.80
N HIS A 38 -8.34 12.36 0.93
CA HIS A 38 -9.16 12.76 -0.21
C HIS A 38 -8.34 13.41 -1.35
N PRO A 39 -8.52 13.00 -2.62
CA PRO A 39 -7.72 13.48 -3.75
C PRO A 39 -7.78 14.99 -4.00
N GLN A 40 -8.92 15.64 -3.70
CA GLN A 40 -9.09 17.09 -3.87
C GLN A 40 -8.10 17.92 -3.04
N TYR A 41 -7.53 17.35 -1.98
CA TYR A 41 -6.50 17.98 -1.15
C TYR A 41 -5.09 17.46 -1.45
N GLY A 42 -4.88 16.88 -2.64
CA GLY A 42 -3.59 16.29 -3.04
C GLY A 42 -3.30 14.94 -2.38
N GLY A 43 -4.32 14.23 -1.92
CA GLY A 43 -4.16 12.91 -1.33
C GLY A 43 -3.66 11.86 -2.32
N THR A 44 -2.51 11.26 -2.01
CA THR A 44 -1.90 10.17 -2.79
C THR A 44 -1.30 9.11 -1.86
N MET A 45 -1.05 7.91 -2.40
CA MET A 45 -0.34 6.83 -1.70
C MET A 45 1.11 7.18 -1.35
N ASN A 46 1.66 8.23 -1.97
CA ASN A 46 3.00 8.76 -1.69
C ASN A 46 2.99 9.93 -0.70
N ASN A 47 1.83 10.29 -0.13
CA ASN A 47 1.76 11.25 0.95
C ASN A 47 2.64 10.79 2.12
N ARG A 48 3.39 11.71 2.74
CA ARG A 48 4.34 11.40 3.82
C ARG A 48 3.70 10.61 4.95
N ILE A 49 2.51 11.01 5.42
CA ILE A 49 1.84 10.34 6.54
C ILE A 49 1.50 8.90 6.15
N ILE A 50 0.92 8.71 4.97
CA ILE A 50 0.56 7.38 4.42
C ILE A 50 1.79 6.48 4.28
N TYR A 51 2.88 7.02 3.76
CA TYR A 51 4.13 6.27 3.62
C TYR A 51 4.76 5.89 4.96
N GLU A 52 4.75 6.79 5.95
CA GLU A 52 5.21 6.47 7.31
C GLU A 52 4.32 5.40 7.96
N THR A 53 3.00 5.51 7.84
CA THR A 53 2.06 4.48 8.33
C THR A 53 2.32 3.13 7.66
N TYR A 54 2.56 3.11 6.35
CA TYR A 54 2.94 1.89 5.63
C TYR A 54 4.20 1.24 6.21
N LYS A 55 5.23 2.05 6.52
CA LYS A 55 6.47 1.55 7.10
C LYS A 55 6.29 0.95 8.50
N CYS A 56 5.25 1.32 9.26
CA CYS A 56 4.95 0.69 10.53
C CYS A 56 4.56 -0.80 10.40
N PHE A 57 4.02 -1.22 9.26
CA PHE A 57 3.60 -2.61 8.98
C PHE A 57 4.53 -3.37 8.04
N TYR A 58 5.47 -2.66 7.39
CA TYR A 58 6.41 -3.23 6.43
C TYR A 58 7.62 -3.91 7.07
N LYS A 59 7.86 -3.68 8.37
CA LYS A 59 8.95 -4.30 9.14
C LYS A 59 8.53 -5.61 9.78
#